data_AF-A0A1U9NXP6-F1
#
_entry.id   AF-A0A1U9NXP6-F1
#
_cell.length_a   1.000
_cell.length_b   1.000
_cell.length_c   1.000
_cell.angle_alpha   90.00
_cell.angle_beta   90.00
_cell.angle_gamma   90.00
#
_symmetry.space_group_name_H-M   'P 1'
#
loop_
_entity.id
_entity.type
_entity.pdbx_description
1 polymer ?
#
loop_
_entity_poly.entity_id
_entity_poly.type
_entity_poly.pdbx_seq_one_letter_code
_entity_poly.pdbx_strand_id
1 'polypeptide(L)'
;MRVVESSEVTIPPAAGGYPGRAVAVAECPAGETRTGGGAVVTAGNSYADRYHLTASAPISGERWWAFATNSDPSNAGTLKAYAICAKVVKNPTLTTP
;
A
#
# COMPACT_ATOMS: atom_id res chain seq x y z
N MET A 1 -2.10 17.71 -5.23
CA MET A 1 -2.22 16.26 -5.03
C MET A 1 -0.83 15.67 -5.05
N ARG A 2 -0.49 14.78 -4.12
CA ARG A 2 0.83 14.12 -4.08
C ARG A 2 0.69 12.65 -3.72
N VAL A 3 1.68 11.86 -4.09
CA VAL A 3 1.79 10.45 -3.67
C VAL A 3 2.66 10.40 -2.42
N VAL A 4 2.19 9.68 -1.41
CA VAL A 4 2.95 9.31 -0.22
C VAL A 4 3.21 7.81 -0.27
N GLU A 5 4.44 7.41 0.03
CA GLU A 5 4.88 6.03 -0.07
C GLU A 5 5.13 5.45 1.32
N SER A 6 4.87 4.16 1.50
CA SER A 6 5.36 3.42 2.67
C SER A 6 6.85 3.12 2.55
N SER A 7 7.47 2.70 3.65
CA SER A 7 8.70 1.93 3.57
C SER A 7 8.47 0.65 2.75
N GLU A 8 9.51 0.18 2.05
CA GLU A 8 9.48 -1.13 1.43
C GLU A 8 9.56 -2.23 2.51
N VAL A 9 8.76 -3.28 2.35
CA VAL A 9 8.68 -4.39 3.29
C VAL A 9 8.94 -5.71 2.55
N THR A 10 9.76 -6.57 3.15
CA THR A 10 10.04 -7.90 2.60
C THR A 10 8.85 -8.84 2.79
N ILE A 11 8.45 -9.53 1.72
CA ILE A 11 7.57 -10.70 1.77
C ILE A 11 8.48 -11.92 1.86
N PRO A 12 8.58 -12.62 3.01
CA PRO A 12 9.49 -13.74 3.17
C PRO A 12 9.15 -14.90 2.20
N PRO A 13 10.07 -15.84 1.96
CA PRO A 13 9.74 -17.09 1.28
C PRO A 13 8.65 -17.88 2.01
N ALA A 14 7.96 -18.76 1.29
CA ALA A 14 7.05 -19.73 1.85
C ALA A 14 7.79 -20.71 2.76
N ALA A 15 7.20 -21.02 3.93
CA ALA A 15 7.79 -21.91 4.92
C ALA A 15 6.70 -22.70 5.66
N GLY A 16 7.00 -23.95 6.00
CA GLY A 16 6.10 -24.80 6.80
C GLY A 16 4.73 -25.06 6.15
N GLY A 17 4.65 -25.03 4.80
CA GLY A 17 3.40 -25.19 4.05
C GLY A 17 2.53 -23.93 3.94
N TYR A 18 3.00 -22.79 4.43
CA TYR A 18 2.29 -21.51 4.35
C TYR A 18 3.04 -20.51 3.46
N PRO A 19 2.32 -19.67 2.69
CA PRO A 19 2.96 -18.59 1.97
C PRO A 19 3.54 -17.56 2.95
N GLY A 20 4.67 -16.95 2.57
CA GLY A 20 5.16 -15.76 3.23
C GLY A 20 4.17 -14.61 3.06
N ARG A 21 4.15 -13.68 4.02
CA ARG A 21 3.13 -12.63 4.14
C ARG A 21 3.78 -11.33 4.55
N ALA A 22 3.34 -10.22 3.97
CA ALA A 22 3.73 -8.89 4.42
C ALA A 22 2.57 -7.90 4.30
N VAL A 23 2.65 -6.86 5.11
CA VAL A 23 1.74 -5.72 5.10
C VAL A 23 2.55 -4.44 4.93
N ALA A 24 2.06 -3.54 4.09
CA ALA A 24 2.58 -2.19 3.96
C ALA A 24 1.45 -1.18 4.11
N VAL A 25 1.75 -0.04 4.75
CA VAL A 25 0.79 1.04 4.99
C VAL A 25 1.40 2.37 4.60
N ALA A 26 0.70 3.11 3.74
CA ALA A 26 1.01 4.49 3.41
C ALA A 26 -0.04 5.40 4.02
N GLU A 27 0.36 6.52 4.62
CA GLU A 27 -0.53 7.44 5.33
C GLU A 27 -0.37 8.86 4.80
N CYS A 28 -1.49 9.49 4.43
CA CYS A 28 -1.44 10.92 4.15
C CYS A 28 -1.22 11.70 5.45
N PRO A 29 -0.35 12.71 5.44
CA PRO A 29 -0.09 13.49 6.63
C PRO A 29 -1.27 14.40 6.97
N ALA A 30 -1.25 14.92 8.20
CA ALA A 30 -2.29 15.81 8.71
C ALA A 30 -2.59 16.99 7.77
N GLY A 31 -3.88 17.29 7.59
CA GLY A 31 -4.36 18.34 6.70
C GLY A 31 -4.54 17.91 5.24
N GLU A 32 -4.26 16.65 4.92
CA GLU A 32 -4.54 16.05 3.61
C GLU A 32 -5.55 14.91 3.74
N THR A 33 -6.37 14.74 2.71
CA THR A 33 -7.33 13.63 2.58
C THR A 33 -6.84 12.64 1.54
N ARG A 34 -6.91 11.35 1.88
CA ARG A 34 -6.59 10.22 1.02
C ARG A 34 -7.71 9.99 0.02
N THR A 35 -7.43 10.41 -1.21
CA THR A 35 -8.33 10.27 -2.37
C THR A 35 -8.22 8.94 -3.09
N GLY A 36 -7.15 8.18 -2.82
CA GLY A 36 -6.92 6.87 -3.41
C GLY A 36 -5.59 6.29 -2.96
N GLY A 37 -5.14 5.25 -3.63
CA GLY A 37 -3.87 4.60 -3.35
C GLY A 37 -3.68 3.33 -4.18
N GLY A 38 -2.63 2.61 -3.86
CA GLY A 38 -2.28 1.36 -4.53
C GLY A 38 -1.12 0.67 -3.83
N ALA A 39 -0.62 -0.39 -4.44
CA ALA A 39 0.58 -1.06 -4.00
C ALA A 39 1.29 -1.73 -5.17
N VAL A 40 2.57 -1.97 -4.99
CA VAL A 40 3.41 -2.75 -5.90
C VAL A 40 3.99 -3.94 -5.14
N VAL A 41 3.97 -5.09 -5.80
CA VAL A 41 4.67 -6.30 -5.35
C VAL A 41 5.76 -6.60 -6.37
N THR A 42 6.99 -6.74 -5.89
CA THR A 42 8.15 -7.09 -6.73
C THR A 42 8.58 -8.51 -6.37
N ALA A 43 8.60 -9.39 -7.36
CA ALA A 43 9.12 -10.73 -7.21
C ALA A 43 10.64 -10.71 -7.01
N GLY A 44 11.18 -11.60 -6.18
CA GLY A 44 12.63 -11.76 -6.04
C GLY A 44 13.28 -12.57 -7.16
N ASN A 45 12.49 -13.07 -8.11
CA ASN A 45 12.91 -13.90 -9.24
C ASN A 45 11.96 -13.71 -10.44
N SER A 46 12.13 -14.51 -11.50
CA SER A 46 11.31 -14.42 -12.73
C SER A 46 9.90 -15.05 -12.62
N TYR A 47 9.55 -15.67 -11.49
CA TYR A 47 8.25 -16.33 -11.28
C TYR A 47 7.27 -15.38 -10.56
N ALA A 48 6.87 -14.30 -11.24
CA ALA A 48 6.00 -13.27 -10.69
C ALA A 48 4.61 -13.79 -10.25
N ASP A 49 4.16 -14.89 -10.85
CA ASP A 49 2.94 -15.61 -10.51
C ASP A 49 2.93 -16.18 -9.08
N ARG A 50 4.10 -16.28 -8.42
CA ARG A 50 4.21 -16.73 -7.02
C ARG A 50 3.99 -15.61 -6.00
N TYR A 51 3.93 -14.36 -6.44
CA TYR A 51 3.84 -13.18 -5.60
C TYR A 51 2.54 -12.45 -5.87
N HIS A 52 1.62 -12.45 -4.91
CA HIS A 52 0.28 -11.91 -5.11
C HIS A 52 0.03 -10.71 -4.22
N LEU A 53 -0.32 -9.58 -4.83
CA LEU A 53 -1.01 -8.50 -4.13
C LEU A 53 -2.44 -8.96 -3.84
N THR A 54 -2.66 -9.44 -2.62
CA THR A 54 -3.92 -10.07 -2.21
C THR A 54 -4.97 -9.03 -1.84
N ALA A 55 -4.54 -7.88 -1.31
CA ALA A 55 -5.43 -6.77 -1.04
C ALA A 55 -4.70 -5.42 -1.14
N SER A 56 -5.43 -4.40 -1.59
CA SER A 56 -4.97 -3.02 -1.67
C SER A 56 -6.18 -2.12 -1.54
N ALA A 57 -6.35 -1.51 -0.37
CA ALA A 57 -7.60 -0.85 -0.01
C ALA A 57 -7.40 0.32 0.97
N PRO A 58 -8.34 1.27 0.98
CA PRO A 58 -8.42 2.25 2.04
C PRO A 58 -8.75 1.58 3.38
N ILE A 59 -8.09 2.00 4.46
CA ILE A 59 -8.47 1.65 5.85
C ILE A 59 -8.80 2.92 6.64
N SER A 60 -9.00 2.80 7.95
CA SER A 60 -9.38 3.92 8.82
C SER A 60 -8.36 5.07 8.78
N GLY A 61 -8.89 6.29 8.81
CA GLY A 61 -8.12 7.52 8.65
C GLY A 61 -7.64 7.69 7.20
N GLU A 62 -6.50 8.35 7.06
CA GLU A 62 -5.94 8.71 5.74
C GLU A 62 -4.96 7.67 5.21
N ARG A 63 -5.19 6.41 5.57
CA ARG A 63 -4.28 5.30 5.32
C ARG A 63 -4.73 4.45 4.14
N TRP A 64 -3.74 4.00 3.37
CA TRP A 64 -3.86 2.95 2.37
C TRP A 64 -3.11 1.72 2.86
N TRP A 65 -3.80 0.59 2.89
CA TRP A 65 -3.28 -0.68 3.37
C TRP A 65 -3.14 -1.66 2.22
N ALA A 66 -2.02 -2.37 2.20
CA ALA A 66 -1.75 -3.41 1.22
C ALA A 66 -1.24 -4.67 1.90
N PHE A 67 -1.66 -5.81 1.36
CA PHE A 67 -1.27 -7.13 1.82
C PHE A 67 -0.89 -8.01 0.65
N ALA A 68 0.26 -8.65 0.77
CA ALA A 68 0.80 -9.52 -0.25
C ALA A 68 1.26 -10.85 0.31
N THR A 69 1.23 -11.86 -0.56
CA THR A 69 1.67 -13.22 -0.27
C THR A 69 2.75 -13.67 -1.24
N ASN A 70 3.62 -14.56 -0.78
CA ASN A 70 4.69 -15.17 -1.56
C ASN A 70 4.66 -16.69 -1.37
N SER A 71 4.40 -17.43 -2.44
CA SER A 71 4.43 -18.90 -2.45
C SER A 71 5.79 -19.49 -2.85
N ASP A 72 6.77 -18.66 -3.21
CA ASP A 72 8.12 -19.13 -3.55
C ASP A 72 8.85 -19.63 -2.30
N PRO A 73 9.39 -20.86 -2.31
CA PRO A 73 10.01 -21.46 -1.12
C PRO A 73 11.43 -20.96 -0.84
N SER A 74 12.03 -20.16 -1.73
CA SER A 74 13.45 -19.81 -1.67
C SER A 74 13.75 -18.32 -1.78
N ASN A 75 12.91 -17.56 -2.49
CA ASN A 75 13.18 -16.17 -2.83
C ASN A 75 12.15 -15.26 -2.16
N ALA A 76 12.63 -14.30 -1.39
CA ALA A 76 11.79 -13.24 -0.83
C ALA A 76 11.31 -12.30 -1.95
N GLY A 77 10.15 -11.68 -1.76
CA GLY A 77 9.67 -10.56 -2.59
C GLY A 77 9.65 -9.27 -1.79
N THR A 78 9.22 -8.19 -2.41
CA THR A 78 8.99 -6.91 -1.71
C THR A 78 7.59 -6.38 -1.96
N LEU A 79 7.10 -5.60 -1.00
CA LEU A 79 5.81 -4.91 -1.03
C LEU A 79 6.02 -3.44 -0.66
N LYS A 80 5.41 -2.55 -1.43
CA LYS A 80 5.34 -1.13 -1.11
C LYS A 80 3.93 -0.59 -1.37
N ALA A 81 3.40 0.19 -0.43
CA ALA A 81 2.08 0.81 -0.52
C ALA A 81 2.20 2.29 -0.87
N TYR A 82 1.16 2.83 -1.49
CA TYR A 82 1.04 4.22 -1.91
C TYR A 82 -0.31 4.79 -1.50
N ALA A 83 -0.32 6.00 -0.98
CA ALA A 83 -1.51 6.79 -0.72
C ALA A 83 -1.48 8.05 -1.58
N ILE A 84 -2.63 8.39 -2.18
CA ILE A 84 -2.77 9.59 -3.01
C ILE A 84 -3.50 10.66 -2.19
N CYS A 85 -2.77 11.73 -1.87
CA CYS A 85 -3.16 12.71 -0.88
C CYS A 85 -3.50 14.06 -1.54
N ALA A 86 -4.64 14.63 -1.15
CA ALA A 86 -5.08 15.95 -1.58
C ALA A 86 -5.18 16.88 -0.37
N LYS A 87 -4.68 18.11 -0.49
CA LYS A 87 -4.89 19.13 0.55
C LYS A 87 -6.37 19.45 0.68
N VAL A 88 -6.86 19.51 1.91
CA VAL A 88 -8.21 19.98 2.19
C VAL A 88 -8.24 21.49 2.00
N VAL A 89 -8.94 21.95 0.97
CA VAL A 89 -9.21 23.38 0.76
C VAL A 89 -10.64 23.65 1.20
N LYS A 90 -10.84 24.43 2.27
CA LYS A 90 -12.17 24.90 2.63
C LYS A 90 -12.53 26.01 1.66
N ASN A 91 -13.50 25.78 0.76
CA ASN A 91 -14.08 26.89 0.02
C ASN A 91 -14.73 27.84 1.02
N PRO A 92 -14.47 29.15 0.97
CA PRO A 92 -15.19 30.10 1.80
C PRO A 92 -16.68 29.99 1.48
N THR A 93 -17.52 29.82 2.50
CA THR A 93 -18.96 30.02 2.38
C THR A 93 -19.19 31.45 1.93
N LEU A 94 -19.74 31.61 0.72
CA LEU A 94 -20.22 32.91 0.24
C LEU A 94 -21.43 33.30 1.11
N THR A 95 -21.22 34.18 2.08
CA THR A 95 -22.33 34.87 2.76
C THR A 95 -22.88 35.89 1.78
N THR A 96 -24.08 35.64 1.25
CA THR A 96 -24.86 36.67 0.55
C THR A 96 -25.23 37.78 1.55
N PRO A 97 -25.16 39.06 1.13
CA PRO A 97 -25.46 40.21 1.98
C PRO A 97 -26.92 40.28 2.42
#